data_AF-A0A1W9MAA2-F1
#
_entry.id   AF-A0A1W9MAA2-F1
#
_cell.length_a   1.000
_cell.length_b   1.000
_cell.length_c   1.000
_cell.angle_alpha   90.00
_cell.angle_beta   90.00
_cell.angle_gamma   90.00
#
_symmetry.space_group_name_H-M   'P 1'
#
loop_
_entity.id
_entity.type
_entity.pdbx_description
1 polymer ?
#
loop_
_entity_poly.entity_id
_entity_poly.type
_entity_poly.pdbx_seq_one_letter_code
_entity_poly.pdbx_strand_id
1 'polypeptide(L)'
;MKKRLLSLVISLCVILVCTILLQTRLLDYRNSERAQVPGCPWCDDKTRTEDVVYLPVSTSVIRLFSPADPHFIADLVWMRTAYYFGKHALTDRQYPYLLNLLDVITDLSPRWEKPYLFGAVAIPAETENYSDGFYIIDKGLAHHPDSWELWFFKGYYLWKSGNSADAAQAVHKASVCRGAPIYLANLSATFATRAGEKELAIRFLEEALKNIQDPVQRKIILKKMQEVMKRDDKHGS
;
A
#
# COMPACT_ATOMS: atom_id res chain seq x y z
N MET A 1 -45.01 40.88 0.91
CA MET A 1 -44.18 39.96 1.73
C MET A 1 -43.72 38.70 0.99
N LYS A 2 -44.60 37.90 0.37
CA LYS A 2 -44.23 36.63 -0.32
C LYS A 2 -43.11 36.75 -1.39
N LYS A 3 -43.10 37.81 -2.22
CA LYS A 3 -42.06 38.01 -3.25
C LYS A 3 -40.65 38.27 -2.67
N ARG A 4 -40.55 38.98 -1.55
CA ARG A 4 -39.26 39.24 -0.88
C ARG A 4 -38.71 37.97 -0.19
N LEU A 5 -39.60 37.16 0.39
CA LEU A 5 -39.23 35.87 0.97
C LEU A 5 -38.73 34.90 -0.11
N LEU A 6 -39.42 34.84 -1.26
CA LEU A 6 -39.02 33.99 -2.39
C LEU A 6 -37.64 34.41 -2.94
N SER A 7 -37.39 35.72 -3.08
CA SER A 7 -36.10 36.23 -3.54
C SER A 7 -34.95 35.95 -2.57
N LEU A 8 -35.20 35.98 -1.26
CA LEU A 8 -34.22 35.62 -0.24
C LEU A 8 -33.87 34.13 -0.29
N VAL A 9 -34.88 33.26 -0.43
CA VAL A 9 -34.67 31.81 -0.56
C VAL A 9 -33.87 31.48 -1.81
N ILE A 10 -34.19 32.11 -2.95
CA ILE A 10 -33.44 31.90 -4.20
C ILE A 10 -31.99 32.36 -4.04
N SER A 11 -31.74 33.53 -3.43
CA SER A 11 -30.39 34.03 -3.21
C SER A 11 -29.59 33.13 -2.26
N LEU A 12 -30.22 32.62 -1.20
CA LEU A 12 -29.58 31.68 -0.27
C LEU A 12 -29.21 30.36 -0.96
N CYS A 13 -30.11 29.82 -1.79
CA CYS A 13 -29.84 28.63 -2.59
C CYS A 13 -28.70 28.84 -3.59
N VAL A 14 -28.64 30.01 -4.25
CA VAL A 14 -27.55 30.33 -5.19
C VAL A 14 -26.21 30.44 -4.47
N ILE A 15 -26.17 31.09 -3.30
CA ILE A 15 -24.94 31.19 -2.49
C ILE A 15 -24.50 29.80 -2.03
N LEU A 16 -25.42 28.97 -1.54
CA LEU A 16 -25.13 27.60 -1.13
C LEU A 16 -24.53 26.78 -2.28
N VAL A 17 -25.16 26.83 -3.46
CA VAL A 17 -24.67 26.12 -4.66
C VAL A 17 -23.29 26.65 -5.09
N CYS A 18 -23.06 27.96 -5.07
CA CYS A 18 -21.76 28.53 -5.38
C CYS A 18 -20.68 28.12 -4.37
N THR A 19 -20.98 28.09 -3.07
CA THR A 19 -20.03 27.64 -2.04
C THR A 19 -19.70 26.16 -2.20
N ILE A 20 -20.69 25.34 -2.54
CA ILE A 20 -20.51 23.92 -2.81
C ILE A 20 -19.61 23.72 -4.03
N LEU A 21 -19.88 24.42 -5.13
CA LEU A 21 -19.07 24.35 -6.36
C LEU A 21 -17.63 24.87 -6.16
N LEU A 22 -17.43 25.85 -5.29
CA LEU A 22 -16.11 26.37 -4.97
C LEU A 22 -15.33 25.39 -4.07
N GLN A 23 -16.00 24.80 -3.07
CA GLN A 23 -15.42 23.80 -2.19
C GLN A 23 -15.01 22.54 -2.94
N THR A 24 -15.81 22.06 -3.90
CA THR A 24 -15.43 20.91 -4.73
C THR A 24 -14.19 21.20 -5.57
N ARG A 25 -14.13 22.35 -6.23
CA ARG A 25 -12.93 22.75 -6.99
C ARG A 25 -11.68 22.91 -6.13
N LEU A 26 -11.81 23.45 -4.93
CA LEU A 26 -10.68 23.59 -4.00
C LEU A 26 -10.22 22.23 -3.44
N LEU A 27 -11.16 21.33 -3.12
CA LEU A 27 -10.85 19.98 -2.67
C LEU A 27 -10.19 19.14 -3.76
N ASP A 28 -10.64 19.27 -5.01
CA ASP A 28 -10.03 18.59 -6.16
C ASP A 28 -8.63 19.13 -6.47
N TYR A 29 -8.41 20.45 -6.34
CA TYR A 29 -7.09 21.06 -6.49
C TYR A 29 -6.13 20.66 -5.37
N ARG A 30 -6.59 20.67 -4.10
CA ARG A 30 -5.76 20.26 -2.94
C ARG A 30 -5.39 18.79 -2.97
N ASN A 31 -6.22 17.95 -3.59
CA ASN A 31 -6.05 16.50 -3.64
C ASN A 31 -5.75 15.99 -5.06
N SER A 32 -5.09 16.80 -5.89
CA SER A 32 -4.71 16.44 -7.26
C SER A 32 -3.59 15.38 -7.35
N GLU A 33 -3.02 14.94 -6.22
CA GLU A 33 -2.05 13.83 -6.13
C GLU A 33 -2.70 12.43 -6.29
N ARG A 34 -3.89 12.33 -6.91
CA ARG A 34 -4.51 11.03 -7.20
C ARG A 34 -3.83 10.37 -8.38
N ALA A 35 -2.88 9.49 -8.10
CA ALA A 35 -2.48 8.46 -9.05
C ALA A 35 -3.64 7.48 -9.21
N GLN A 36 -4.33 7.53 -10.35
CA GLN A 36 -5.30 6.52 -10.71
C GLN A 36 -4.55 5.22 -10.96
N VAL A 37 -4.64 4.25 -10.04
CA VAL A 37 -3.87 3.00 -10.13
C VAL A 37 -4.59 2.07 -11.12
N PRO A 38 -3.97 1.71 -12.25
CA PRO A 38 -4.55 0.74 -13.18
C PRO A 38 -4.70 -0.63 -12.50
N GLY A 39 -5.85 -1.27 -12.66
CA GLY A 39 -6.08 -2.65 -12.18
C GLY A 39 -6.91 -2.81 -10.89
N CYS A 40 -7.73 -1.82 -10.48
CA CYS A 40 -8.69 -1.94 -9.37
C CYS A 40 -9.66 -3.14 -9.56
N PRO A 41 -9.54 -4.25 -8.80
CA PRO A 41 -10.29 -5.48 -9.02
C PRO A 41 -11.82 -5.39 -8.86
N TRP A 42 -12.34 -4.43 -8.10
CA TRP A 42 -13.78 -4.33 -7.79
C TRP A 42 -14.45 -3.05 -8.29
N CYS A 43 -13.71 -2.19 -9.01
CA CYS A 43 -14.29 -0.97 -9.60
C CYS A 43 -15.39 -1.27 -10.64
N ASP A 44 -15.44 -2.50 -11.15
CA ASP A 44 -16.43 -2.98 -12.13
C ASP A 44 -17.40 -4.06 -11.58
N ASP A 45 -17.29 -4.47 -10.32
CA ASP A 45 -18.08 -5.58 -9.77
C ASP A 45 -19.47 -5.13 -9.26
N LYS A 46 -20.51 -5.41 -10.06
CA LYS A 46 -21.93 -5.13 -9.76
C LYS A 46 -22.63 -6.24 -8.98
N THR A 47 -21.94 -7.33 -8.61
CA THR A 47 -22.59 -8.58 -8.14
C THR A 47 -22.62 -8.78 -6.62
N ARG A 48 -21.96 -7.93 -5.82
CA ARG A 48 -21.94 -8.05 -4.36
C ARG A 48 -23.17 -7.40 -3.72
N THR A 49 -24.25 -8.17 -3.62
CA THR A 49 -25.46 -7.85 -2.87
C THR A 49 -25.36 -8.31 -1.42
N GLU A 50 -25.73 -7.40 -0.50
CA GLU A 50 -26.24 -7.66 0.86
C GLU A 50 -25.23 -8.23 1.89
N ASP A 51 -24.62 -7.31 2.69
CA ASP A 51 -24.48 -7.42 4.17
C ASP A 51 -23.50 -6.41 4.80
N VAL A 52 -22.91 -5.54 4.01
CA VAL A 52 -22.09 -4.44 4.52
C VAL A 52 -22.73 -3.18 4.00
N VAL A 53 -23.23 -2.30 4.89
CA VAL A 53 -23.72 -0.95 4.53
C VAL A 53 -22.77 -0.37 3.51
N TYR A 54 -23.19 -0.49 2.25
CA TYR A 54 -22.51 -0.05 1.06
C TYR A 54 -22.62 1.47 1.15
N LEU A 55 -21.49 2.17 1.09
CA LEU A 55 -21.53 3.57 0.75
C LEU A 55 -21.47 3.59 -0.79
N PRO A 56 -22.61 3.56 -1.52
CA PRO A 56 -22.63 3.62 -3.00
C PRO A 56 -22.11 4.93 -3.57
N VAL A 57 -21.64 5.82 -2.71
CA VAL A 57 -21.32 7.19 -3.04
C VAL A 57 -19.83 7.27 -3.28
N SER A 58 -19.46 7.68 -4.50
CA SER A 58 -18.09 7.99 -4.85
C SER A 58 -17.46 8.88 -3.77
N THR A 59 -16.16 8.73 -3.52
CA THR A 59 -15.43 9.53 -2.52
C THR A 59 -15.68 11.02 -2.68
N SER A 60 -15.91 11.49 -3.91
CA SER A 60 -16.33 12.86 -4.23
C SER A 60 -17.70 13.25 -3.65
N VAL A 61 -18.67 12.34 -3.61
CA VAL A 61 -20.02 12.59 -3.06
C VAL A 61 -20.01 12.53 -1.53
N ILE A 62 -19.24 11.63 -0.90
CA ILE A 62 -19.06 11.63 0.56
C ILE A 62 -18.45 12.95 1.04
N ARG A 63 -17.48 13.48 0.31
CA ARG A 63 -16.86 14.80 0.57
C ARG A 63 -17.81 15.98 0.34
N LEU A 64 -18.85 15.80 -0.48
CA LEU A 64 -19.85 16.83 -0.77
C LEU A 64 -20.90 16.94 0.34
N PHE A 65 -21.31 15.81 0.90
CA PHE A 65 -22.37 15.73 1.91
C PHE A 65 -21.85 15.71 3.35
N SER A 66 -20.54 15.54 3.54
CA SER A 66 -19.89 15.63 4.84
C SER A 66 -18.83 16.74 4.80
N PRO A 67 -19.01 17.86 5.52
CA PRO A 67 -17.92 18.81 5.77
C PRO A 67 -16.79 18.20 6.64
N ALA A 68 -16.88 16.92 7.01
CA ALA A 68 -15.86 16.24 7.78
C ALA A 68 -14.60 15.96 6.93
N ASP A 69 -13.46 16.24 7.54
CA ASP A 69 -12.13 15.98 7.00
C ASP A 69 -12.02 14.54 6.45
N PRO A 70 -11.53 14.33 5.20
CA PRO A 70 -11.39 12.99 4.62
C PRO A 70 -10.61 12.01 5.50
N HIS A 71 -9.63 12.51 6.27
CA HIS A 71 -8.88 11.69 7.23
C HIS A 71 -9.77 11.19 8.38
N PHE A 72 -10.67 12.04 8.90
CA PHE A 72 -11.64 11.62 9.91
C PHE A 72 -12.58 10.52 9.38
N ILE A 73 -13.03 10.62 8.12
CA ILE A 73 -13.81 9.53 7.51
C ILE A 73 -12.95 8.27 7.37
N ALA A 74 -11.68 8.40 6.97
CA ALA A 74 -10.75 7.27 6.90
C ALA A 74 -10.60 6.57 8.27
N ASP A 75 -10.53 7.33 9.37
CA ASP A 75 -10.47 6.79 10.74
C ASP A 75 -11.74 6.02 11.11
N LEU A 76 -12.92 6.53 10.77
CA LEU A 76 -14.19 5.84 11.01
C LEU A 76 -14.28 4.54 10.20
N VAL A 77 -13.87 4.58 8.93
CA VAL A 77 -13.82 3.38 8.09
C VAL A 77 -12.77 2.40 8.64
N TRP A 78 -11.63 2.87 9.15
CA TRP A 78 -10.61 2.03 9.79
C TRP A 78 -11.13 1.31 11.04
N MET A 79 -11.86 1.99 11.92
CA MET A 79 -12.52 1.34 13.07
C MET A 79 -13.50 0.24 12.63
N ARG A 80 -14.27 0.52 11.57
CA ARG A 80 -15.17 -0.48 10.97
C ARG A 80 -14.39 -1.65 10.37
N THR A 81 -13.29 -1.40 9.67
CA THR A 81 -12.41 -2.43 9.11
C THR A 81 -11.83 -3.32 10.21
N ALA A 82 -11.39 -2.73 11.33
CA ALA A 82 -10.88 -3.49 12.47
C ALA A 82 -11.97 -4.40 13.08
N TYR A 83 -13.19 -3.88 13.25
CA TYR A 83 -14.32 -4.68 13.73
C TYR A 83 -14.70 -5.79 12.74
N TYR A 84 -14.80 -5.47 11.44
CA TYR A 84 -15.08 -6.43 10.37
C TYR A 84 -14.05 -7.55 10.34
N PHE A 85 -12.76 -7.19 10.32
CA PHE A 85 -11.65 -8.13 10.33
C PHE A 85 -11.70 -9.02 11.57
N GLY A 86 -11.85 -8.43 12.76
CA GLY A 86 -11.93 -9.18 14.02
C GLY A 86 -13.11 -10.14 14.08
N LYS A 87 -14.29 -9.73 13.58
CA LYS A 87 -15.47 -10.59 13.48
C LYS A 87 -15.16 -11.81 12.60
N HIS A 88 -14.68 -11.58 11.37
CA HIS A 88 -14.39 -12.67 10.43
C HIS A 88 -13.24 -13.57 10.90
N ALA A 89 -12.20 -13.02 11.53
CA ALA A 89 -11.11 -13.79 12.10
C ALA A 89 -11.57 -14.78 13.19
N LEU A 90 -12.63 -14.44 13.94
CA LEU A 90 -13.21 -15.27 15.00
C LEU A 90 -14.33 -16.20 14.51
N THR A 91 -14.91 -15.97 13.33
CA THR A 91 -16.05 -16.74 12.82
C THR A 91 -15.69 -17.65 11.65
N ASP A 92 -15.52 -17.09 10.45
CA ASP A 92 -15.51 -17.83 9.18
C ASP A 92 -14.18 -17.69 8.40
N ARG A 93 -13.33 -16.74 8.80
CA ARG A 93 -12.08 -16.35 8.12
C ARG A 93 -12.27 -16.04 6.63
N GLN A 94 -13.41 -15.47 6.27
CA GLN A 94 -13.67 -14.99 4.92
C GLN A 94 -13.67 -13.47 4.89
N TYR A 95 -12.92 -12.88 3.97
CA TYR A 95 -12.68 -11.43 3.94
C TYR A 95 -13.09 -10.76 2.61
N PRO A 96 -14.30 -11.00 2.08
CA PRO A 96 -14.70 -10.50 0.75
C PRO A 96 -14.64 -8.98 0.58
N TYR A 97 -14.70 -8.21 1.68
CA TYR A 97 -14.73 -6.75 1.65
C TYR A 97 -13.46 -6.09 2.19
N LEU A 98 -12.48 -6.86 2.67
CA LEU A 98 -11.31 -6.32 3.35
C LEU A 98 -10.51 -5.39 2.45
N LEU A 99 -10.23 -5.82 1.22
CA LEU A 99 -9.51 -5.03 0.24
C LEU A 99 -10.24 -3.73 -0.09
N ASN A 100 -11.55 -3.79 -0.37
CA ASN A 100 -12.35 -2.61 -0.68
C ASN A 100 -12.35 -1.60 0.46
N LEU A 101 -12.47 -2.07 1.71
CA LEU A 101 -12.45 -1.21 2.90
C LEU A 101 -11.09 -0.51 3.04
N LEU A 102 -9.98 -1.25 2.87
CA LEU A 102 -8.63 -0.68 2.92
C LEU A 102 -8.38 0.29 1.76
N ASP A 103 -8.91 0.01 0.58
CA ASP A 103 -8.76 0.86 -0.58
C ASP A 103 -9.46 2.22 -0.40
N VAL A 104 -10.67 2.21 0.15
CA VAL A 104 -11.39 3.43 0.51
C VAL A 104 -10.62 4.25 1.54
N ILE A 105 -10.05 3.61 2.56
CA ILE A 105 -9.24 4.29 3.58
C ILE A 105 -8.01 4.95 2.96
N THR A 106 -7.31 4.22 2.10
CA THR A 106 -6.10 4.71 1.43
C THR A 106 -6.39 5.79 0.40
N ASP A 107 -7.56 5.78 -0.25
CA ASP A 107 -8.03 6.88 -1.11
C ASP A 107 -8.39 8.15 -0.32
N LEU A 108 -8.97 7.97 0.86
CA LEU A 108 -9.34 9.08 1.73
C LEU A 108 -8.12 9.70 2.40
N SER A 109 -7.12 8.89 2.74
CA SER A 109 -5.91 9.30 3.46
C SER A 109 -4.64 8.65 2.89
N PRO A 110 -4.18 9.05 1.70
CA PRO A 110 -3.06 8.39 0.99
C PRO A 110 -1.71 8.54 1.68
N ARG A 111 -1.56 9.53 2.57
CA ARG A 111 -0.35 9.73 3.37
C ARG A 111 -0.30 8.84 4.63
N TRP A 112 -1.37 8.09 4.89
CA TRP A 112 -1.42 7.21 6.05
C TRP A 112 -0.91 5.82 5.66
N GLU A 113 0.30 5.50 6.08
CA GLU A 113 1.00 4.28 5.66
C GLU A 113 0.40 2.99 6.26
N LYS A 114 -0.13 3.06 7.48
CA LYS A 114 -0.54 1.86 8.25
C LYS A 114 -1.60 1.00 7.55
N PRO A 115 -2.66 1.56 6.92
CA PRO A 115 -3.62 0.76 6.16
C PRO A 115 -2.99 -0.03 5.00
N TYR A 116 -2.00 0.53 4.31
CA TYR A 116 -1.27 -0.19 3.26
C TYR A 116 -0.49 -1.36 3.84
N LEU A 117 0.27 -1.13 4.92
CA LEU A 117 1.05 -2.18 5.60
C LEU A 117 0.15 -3.29 6.15
N PHE A 118 -0.98 -2.91 6.75
CA PHE A 118 -1.95 -3.88 7.23
C PHE A 118 -2.51 -4.71 6.09
N GLY A 119 -2.90 -4.08 4.96
CA GLY A 119 -3.35 -4.80 3.77
C GLY A 119 -2.29 -5.72 3.17
N ALA A 120 -1.04 -5.26 3.11
CA ALA A 120 0.11 -6.03 2.63
C ALA A 120 0.32 -7.32 3.43
N VAL A 121 -0.04 -7.35 4.71
CA VAL A 121 0.07 -8.54 5.56
C VAL A 121 -1.22 -9.34 5.54
N ALA A 122 -2.33 -8.70 5.92
CA ALA A 122 -3.59 -9.37 6.22
C ALA A 122 -4.20 -10.04 4.99
N ILE A 123 -4.20 -9.37 3.82
CA ILE A 123 -4.85 -9.92 2.64
C ILE A 123 -4.17 -11.22 2.18
N PRO A 124 -2.86 -11.26 1.88
CA PRO A 124 -2.21 -12.49 1.47
C PRO A 124 -2.22 -13.58 2.54
N ALA A 125 -2.05 -13.21 3.81
CA ALA A 125 -1.96 -14.17 4.91
C ALA A 125 -3.28 -14.87 5.19
N GLU A 126 -4.40 -14.16 5.06
CA GLU A 126 -5.72 -14.68 5.42
C GLU A 126 -6.49 -15.26 4.23
N THR A 127 -6.22 -14.80 3.01
CA THR A 127 -6.99 -15.20 1.82
C THR A 127 -6.21 -16.01 0.80
N GLU A 128 -4.88 -16.11 0.96
CA GLU A 128 -3.95 -16.66 -0.04
C GLU A 128 -4.02 -15.94 -1.42
N ASN A 129 -4.72 -14.80 -1.50
CA ASN A 129 -4.83 -14.00 -2.70
C ASN A 129 -3.66 -13.02 -2.81
N TYR A 130 -2.61 -13.43 -3.53
CA TYR A 130 -1.45 -12.58 -3.76
C TYR A 130 -1.71 -11.41 -4.71
N SER A 131 -2.65 -11.51 -5.67
CA SER A 131 -2.90 -10.38 -6.59
C SER A 131 -3.48 -9.18 -5.87
N ASP A 132 -4.42 -9.42 -4.96
CA ASP A 132 -5.02 -8.36 -4.13
C ASP A 132 -4.00 -7.77 -3.15
N GLY A 133 -3.11 -8.61 -2.62
CA GLY A 133 -1.94 -8.18 -1.84
C GLY A 133 -0.99 -7.29 -2.63
N PHE A 134 -0.64 -7.68 -3.86
CA PHE A 134 0.23 -6.87 -4.72
C PHE A 134 -0.43 -5.54 -5.07
N TYR A 135 -1.74 -5.53 -5.34
CA TYR A 135 -2.47 -4.29 -5.60
C TYR A 135 -2.29 -3.28 -4.45
N ILE A 136 -2.55 -3.70 -3.19
CA ILE A 136 -2.45 -2.78 -2.05
C ILE A 136 -1.00 -2.38 -1.75
N ILE A 137 -0.05 -3.30 -1.95
CA ILE A 137 1.38 -3.03 -1.80
C ILE A 137 1.84 -2.00 -2.83
N ASP A 138 1.47 -2.17 -4.10
CA ASP A 138 1.88 -1.29 -5.20
C ASP A 138 1.23 0.09 -5.06
N LYS A 139 -0.04 0.15 -4.65
CA LYS A 139 -0.70 1.41 -4.27
C LYS A 139 0.04 2.08 -3.12
N GLY A 140 0.45 1.32 -2.11
CA GLY A 140 1.25 1.83 -0.99
C GLY A 140 2.59 2.39 -1.44
N LEU A 141 3.32 1.69 -2.30
CA LEU A 141 4.62 2.11 -2.82
C LEU A 141 4.51 3.35 -3.74
N ALA A 142 3.37 3.57 -4.38
CA ALA A 142 3.12 4.81 -5.14
C ALA A 142 3.06 6.06 -4.23
N HIS A 143 2.58 5.92 -2.99
CA HIS A 143 2.49 7.01 -2.02
C HIS A 143 3.64 7.03 -1.00
N HIS A 144 4.24 5.88 -0.74
CA HIS A 144 5.30 5.63 0.25
C HIS A 144 6.49 4.89 -0.41
N PRO A 145 7.16 5.49 -1.40
CA PRO A 145 8.21 4.81 -2.16
C PRO A 145 9.44 4.43 -1.32
N ASP A 146 9.63 5.07 -0.16
CA ASP A 146 10.73 4.81 0.77
C ASP A 146 10.35 3.85 1.92
N SER A 147 9.16 3.23 1.87
CA SER A 147 8.71 2.25 2.85
C SER A 147 9.44 0.93 2.67
N TRP A 148 10.39 0.65 3.56
CA TRP A 148 11.15 -0.60 3.49
C TRP A 148 10.25 -1.81 3.77
N GLU A 149 9.22 -1.67 4.61
CA GLU A 149 8.27 -2.71 4.94
C GLU A 149 7.43 -3.11 3.72
N LEU A 150 6.91 -2.15 2.95
CA LEU A 150 6.13 -2.44 1.73
C LEU A 150 7.01 -3.13 0.68
N TRP A 151 8.24 -2.65 0.47
CA TRP A 151 9.19 -3.31 -0.43
C TRP A 151 9.55 -4.73 0.03
N PHE A 152 9.71 -4.93 1.34
CA PHE A 152 9.96 -6.24 1.92
C PHE A 152 8.79 -7.20 1.65
N PHE A 153 7.55 -6.79 1.92
CA PHE A 153 6.37 -7.62 1.66
C PHE A 153 6.21 -7.91 0.16
N LYS A 154 6.46 -6.93 -0.72
CA LYS A 154 6.50 -7.16 -2.17
C LYS A 154 7.48 -8.29 -2.52
N GLY A 155 8.71 -8.18 -2.03
CA GLY A 155 9.74 -9.18 -2.28
C GLY A 155 9.42 -10.55 -1.66
N TYR A 156 8.83 -10.58 -0.47
CA TYR A 156 8.41 -11.80 0.21
C TYR A 156 7.37 -12.56 -0.62
N TYR A 157 6.33 -11.89 -1.11
CA TYR A 157 5.30 -12.56 -1.92
C TYR A 157 5.77 -12.92 -3.32
N LEU A 158 6.66 -12.12 -3.94
CA LEU A 158 7.30 -12.51 -5.20
C LEU A 158 8.11 -13.81 -5.04
N TRP A 159 8.84 -13.93 -3.94
CA TRP A 159 9.59 -15.15 -3.64
C TRP A 159 8.66 -16.34 -3.39
N LYS A 160 7.56 -16.14 -2.64
CA LYS A 160 6.55 -17.17 -2.40
C LYS A 160 5.89 -17.66 -3.70
N SER A 161 5.70 -16.77 -4.67
CA SER A 161 5.18 -17.07 -6.00
C SER A 161 6.23 -17.66 -6.96
N GLY A 162 7.45 -17.93 -6.48
CA GLY A 162 8.54 -18.54 -7.27
C GLY A 162 9.37 -17.56 -8.09
N ASN A 163 9.04 -16.26 -8.09
CA ASN A 163 9.76 -15.24 -8.83
C ASN A 163 10.94 -14.69 -8.01
N SER A 164 12.01 -15.49 -7.92
CA SER A 164 13.18 -15.18 -7.08
C SER A 164 13.98 -13.97 -7.58
N ALA A 165 13.98 -13.68 -8.89
CA ALA A 165 14.70 -12.55 -9.46
C ALA A 165 14.03 -11.22 -9.06
N ASP A 166 12.73 -11.08 -9.29
CA ASP A 166 12.00 -9.86 -8.91
C ASP A 166 11.94 -9.70 -7.38
N ALA A 167 11.84 -10.82 -6.65
CA ALA A 167 11.95 -10.81 -5.20
C ALA A 167 13.28 -10.22 -4.71
N ALA A 168 14.40 -10.62 -5.35
CA ALA A 168 15.72 -10.10 -5.00
C ALA A 168 15.79 -8.58 -5.18
N GLN A 169 15.24 -8.06 -6.28
CA GLN A 169 15.20 -6.63 -6.55
C GLN A 169 14.32 -5.88 -5.53
N ALA A 170 13.13 -6.38 -5.23
CA ALA A 170 12.22 -5.75 -4.27
C ALA A 170 12.82 -5.74 -2.84
N VAL A 171 13.41 -6.85 -2.39
CA VAL A 171 14.10 -6.89 -1.09
C VAL A 171 15.36 -6.02 -1.08
N HIS A 172 16.08 -5.90 -2.20
CA HIS A 172 17.19 -4.96 -2.31
C HIS A 172 16.72 -3.52 -2.14
N LYS A 173 15.63 -3.13 -2.80
CA LYS A 173 15.00 -1.81 -2.60
C LYS A 173 14.65 -1.58 -1.13
N ALA A 174 14.06 -2.58 -0.46
CA ALA A 174 13.82 -2.50 0.98
C ALA A 174 15.13 -2.27 1.77
N SER A 175 16.22 -2.97 1.43
CA SER A 175 17.47 -2.92 2.19
C SER A 175 18.20 -1.58 2.16
N VAL A 176 17.96 -0.74 1.14
CA VAL A 176 18.60 0.58 1.00
C VAL A 176 17.74 1.73 1.52
N CYS A 177 16.49 1.46 1.92
CA CYS A 177 15.60 2.44 2.55
C CYS A 177 16.04 2.77 3.98
N ARG A 178 15.66 3.96 4.46
CA ARG A 178 15.98 4.42 5.82
C ARG A 178 15.29 3.55 6.87
N GLY A 179 16.03 3.11 7.89
CA GLY A 179 15.48 2.31 8.98
C GLY A 179 15.33 0.81 8.67
N ALA A 180 15.67 0.39 7.45
CA ALA A 180 15.63 -0.99 7.03
C ALA A 180 16.55 -1.89 7.90
N PRO A 181 16.06 -3.05 8.36
CA PRO A 181 16.90 -4.01 9.05
C PRO A 181 18.05 -4.53 8.19
N ILE A 182 19.25 -4.61 8.77
CA ILE A 182 20.48 -5.02 8.09
C ILE A 182 20.38 -6.38 7.38
N TYR A 183 19.56 -7.31 7.92
CA TYR A 183 19.43 -8.65 7.35
C TYR A 183 18.81 -8.64 5.95
N LEU A 184 18.10 -7.58 5.56
CA LEU A 184 17.48 -7.46 4.25
C LEU A 184 18.51 -7.46 3.11
N ALA A 185 19.69 -6.88 3.31
CA ALA A 185 20.78 -6.93 2.33
C ALA A 185 21.30 -8.37 2.12
N ASN A 186 21.38 -9.16 3.19
CA ASN A 186 21.73 -10.58 3.07
C ASN A 186 20.62 -11.40 2.39
N LEU A 187 19.36 -11.02 2.64
CA LEU A 187 18.20 -11.66 2.07
C LEU A 187 18.10 -11.40 0.56
N SER A 188 18.28 -10.15 0.11
CA SER A 188 18.31 -9.81 -1.32
C SER A 188 19.39 -10.58 -2.07
N ALA A 189 20.61 -10.64 -1.52
CA ALA A 189 21.70 -11.44 -2.09
C ALA A 189 21.38 -12.95 -2.12
N THR A 190 20.66 -13.45 -1.11
CA THR A 190 20.23 -14.85 -1.07
C THR A 190 19.21 -15.14 -2.17
N PHE A 191 18.24 -14.26 -2.40
CA PHE A 191 17.25 -14.39 -3.47
C PHE A 191 17.92 -14.30 -4.85
N ALA A 192 18.82 -13.34 -5.07
CA ALA A 192 19.59 -13.22 -6.31
C ALA A 192 20.44 -14.48 -6.58
N THR A 193 21.14 -15.00 -5.57
CA THR A 193 21.91 -16.26 -5.70
C THR A 193 21.01 -17.45 -6.06
N ARG A 194 19.80 -17.52 -5.48
CA ARG A 194 18.82 -18.59 -5.80
C ARG A 194 18.25 -18.46 -7.21
N ALA A 195 18.15 -17.24 -7.73
CA ALA A 195 17.79 -16.97 -9.11
C ALA A 195 18.94 -17.25 -10.11
N GLY A 196 20.13 -17.64 -9.62
CA GLY A 196 21.32 -17.84 -10.46
C GLY A 196 22.06 -16.54 -10.80
N GLU A 197 21.65 -15.41 -10.23
CA GLU A 197 22.19 -14.08 -10.52
C GLU A 197 23.25 -13.68 -9.48
N LYS A 198 24.38 -14.39 -9.51
CA LYS A 198 25.43 -14.21 -8.51
C LYS A 198 26.05 -12.80 -8.55
N GLU A 199 26.32 -12.27 -9.74
CA GLU A 199 26.89 -10.94 -9.92
C GLU A 199 25.96 -9.87 -9.35
N LEU A 200 24.65 -10.05 -9.52
CA LEU A 200 23.64 -9.17 -8.93
C LEU A 200 23.67 -9.25 -7.40
N ALA A 201 23.79 -10.46 -6.84
CA ALA A 201 23.93 -10.65 -5.39
C ALA A 201 25.14 -9.89 -4.82
N ILE A 202 26.28 -9.91 -5.51
CA ILE A 202 27.48 -9.16 -5.12
C ILE A 202 27.21 -7.65 -5.18
N ARG A 203 26.64 -7.15 -6.29
CA ARG A 203 26.31 -5.73 -6.43
C ARG A 203 25.39 -5.21 -5.33
N PHE A 204 24.39 -6.00 -4.93
CA PHE A 204 23.49 -5.63 -3.82
C PHE A 204 24.24 -5.48 -2.49
N LEU A 205 25.15 -6.40 -2.18
CA LEU A 205 25.95 -6.34 -0.96
C LEU A 205 26.94 -5.17 -0.97
N GLU A 206 27.56 -4.89 -2.12
CA GLU A 206 28.43 -3.72 -2.30
C GLU A 206 27.68 -2.40 -2.10
N GLU A 207 26.47 -2.29 -2.65
CA GLU A 207 25.61 -1.11 -2.47
C GLU A 207 25.21 -0.94 -1.00
N ALA A 208 24.79 -2.01 -0.32
CA ALA A 208 24.48 -1.97 1.11
C ALA A 208 25.68 -1.46 1.93
N LEU A 209 26.90 -1.93 1.60
CA LEU A 209 28.14 -1.49 2.27
C LEU A 209 28.46 -0.01 2.08
N LYS A 210 27.88 0.70 1.12
CA LYS A 210 28.04 2.16 1.00
C LYS A 210 27.28 2.91 2.09
N ASN A 211 26.18 2.35 2.57
CA ASN A 211 25.26 2.99 3.51
C ASN A 211 25.51 2.58 4.97
N ILE A 212 26.10 1.40 5.21
CA ILE A 212 26.34 0.87 6.55
C ILE A 212 27.64 1.42 7.14
N GLN A 213 27.57 2.18 8.23
CA GLN A 213 28.76 2.68 8.94
C GLN A 213 29.22 1.77 10.08
N ASP A 214 28.28 1.07 10.74
CA ASP A 214 28.60 0.23 11.90
C ASP A 214 29.53 -0.95 11.52
N PRO A 215 30.73 -1.07 12.12
CA PRO A 215 31.68 -2.13 11.77
C PRO A 215 31.14 -3.55 12.01
N VAL A 216 30.25 -3.74 12.99
CA VAL A 216 29.64 -5.05 13.26
C VAL A 216 28.71 -5.45 12.12
N GLN A 217 27.80 -4.56 11.72
CA GLN A 217 26.94 -4.76 10.57
C GLN A 217 27.72 -4.93 9.25
N ARG A 218 28.77 -4.14 9.01
CA ARG A 218 29.64 -4.29 7.83
C ARG A 218 30.26 -5.69 7.75
N LYS A 219 30.71 -6.23 8.87
CA LYS A 219 31.30 -7.59 8.93
C LYS A 219 30.28 -8.67 8.53
N ILE A 220 29.01 -8.51 8.87
CA ILE A 220 27.94 -9.43 8.49
C ILE A 220 27.78 -9.47 6.95
N ILE A 221 27.74 -8.30 6.31
CA ILE A 221 27.57 -8.19 4.86
C ILE A 221 28.81 -8.69 4.11
N LEU A 222 30.02 -8.36 4.59
CA LEU A 222 31.28 -8.86 4.02
C LEU A 222 31.37 -10.39 4.08
N LYS A 223 30.95 -11.00 5.20
CA LYS A 223 30.90 -12.46 5.32
C LYS A 223 29.96 -13.07 4.29
N LYS A 224 28.76 -12.48 4.12
CA LYS A 224 27.81 -12.94 3.10
C LYS A 224 28.38 -12.82 1.69
N MET A 225 29.09 -11.75 1.38
CA MET A 225 29.74 -11.55 0.08
C MET A 225 30.79 -12.63 -0.20
N GLN A 226 31.62 -12.96 0.80
CA GLN A 226 32.58 -14.06 0.69
C GLN A 226 31.91 -15.42 0.47
N GLU A 227 30.78 -15.68 1.14
CA GLU A 227 29.99 -16.91 0.94
C GLU A 227 29.43 -17.02 -0.48
N VAL A 228 28.93 -15.93 -1.04
CA VAL A 228 28.45 -15.87 -2.43
C VAL A 228 29.61 -16.13 -3.40
N MET A 229 30.76 -15.48 -3.20
CA MET A 229 31.93 -15.64 -4.06
C MET A 229 32.42 -17.10 -4.12
N LYS A 230 32.59 -17.77 -2.97
CA LYS A 230 33.07 -19.15 -2.88
C LYS A 230 32.14 -20.18 -3.53
N ARG A 231 30.88 -19.82 -3.80
CA ARG A 231 29.89 -20.73 -4.40
C ARG A 231 30.06 -20.92 -5.91
N ASP A 232 30.71 -19.97 -6.62
CA ASP A 232 31.08 -20.16 -8.05
C ASP A 232 32.11 -21.25 -8.19
N ASP A 233 33.15 -21.19 -7.34
CA ASP A 233 34.36 -21.99 -7.52
C ASP A 233 34.03 -23.50 -7.47
N LYS A 234 32.85 -23.88 -6.98
CA LYS A 234 32.36 -25.26 -6.91
C LYS A 234 31.44 -25.69 -8.07
N HIS A 235 30.89 -24.77 -8.85
CA HIS A 235 30.00 -25.09 -9.99
C HIS A 235 30.63 -24.77 -11.35
N GLY A 236 31.81 -24.13 -11.36
CA GLY A 236 32.62 -23.85 -12.56
C GLY A 236 33.80 -24.80 -12.76
N SER A 237 33.79 -26.00 -12.17
CA SER A 237 34.79 -27.07 -12.39
C SER A 237 34.11 -28.37 -12.82
#